data_AF-A0A930Z7L5-F1
#
_entry.id   AF-A0A930Z7L5-F1
#
_cell.length_a   1.000
_cell.length_b   1.000
_cell.length_c   1.000
_cell.angle_alpha   90.00
_cell.angle_beta   90.00
_cell.angle_gamma   90.00
#
_symmetry.space_group_name_H-M   'P 1'
#
loop_
_entity.id
_entity.type
_entity.pdbx_description
1 polymer ?
#
loop_
_entity_poly.entity_id
_entity_poly.type
_entity_poly.pdbx_seq_one_letter_code
_entity_poly.pdbx_strand_id
1 'polypeptide(L)'
;MARPESKLKELKTAELKHEPGARRDLVVTINRRSERRLISYGEDFLFEKLPVGTRVIYPPPPLDPLPDPDTAIRYALLHPENADPLFAQLNPNMRVTIAIDDISLPLPQMRRPDIRERLLNSVLQTLADYGVDDVHLIIANSLHRRMTAAEVRRMVGERAFKQYWPDRLYNFDAENRAELTMLGKTDHNEEVWLSRRAVESDLLIYLNINLVPMDGGHKSVAVGLAPYQSLRHHHNAETLRDSHSYMDPTRSALHRSADRMGQLVNRNLNVFAIETAVNNRMYGGMLDFLQKNEDRFSDWDRTRLKGFKWTMRNLPDDLRRQVLHGYAAPYGLTGVWGGETEAVHKKALQKVFQQYSVPVKGQSDILIVGVPYICPYNANSIMNPILVQCTGLGYLFNMYRGKPLVKPGGTMIICHPLRDEFHPEHHPSYIEFFHRCLAETTDTDELQRKYEAEFARNPTYIHMYRYGNAYHGVHPFYMWYWGEPGRKHLGRVIAAGCEEPEVARRMGWDPADTLDEAIAMATAEHGSSASITYLHLPPLVMADVE
;
A
#
# COMPACT_ATOMS: atom_id res chain seq x y z
N MET A 1 7.47 -31.34 31.85
CA MET A 1 6.31 -30.68 31.23
C MET A 1 6.21 -29.27 31.80
N ALA A 2 6.70 -28.26 31.07
CA ALA A 2 6.60 -26.87 31.50
C ALA A 2 5.17 -26.36 31.22
N ARG A 3 4.59 -25.63 32.18
CA ARG A 3 3.20 -25.13 32.13
C ARG A 3 3.02 -24.17 30.94
N PRO A 4 1.86 -24.17 30.24
CA PRO A 4 1.56 -23.28 29.11
C PRO A 4 1.80 -21.79 29.40
N GLU A 5 1.61 -21.38 30.66
CA GLU A 5 1.80 -20.00 31.12
C GLU A 5 3.26 -19.49 31.03
N SER A 6 4.27 -20.36 31.12
CA SER A 6 5.67 -19.91 31.04
C SER A 6 6.07 -19.57 29.60
N LYS A 7 5.54 -20.30 28.61
CA LYS A 7 5.69 -19.98 27.18
C LYS A 7 4.93 -18.71 26.77
N LEU A 8 3.76 -18.45 27.38
CA LEU A 8 3.02 -17.19 27.19
C LEU A 8 3.78 -15.98 27.74
N LYS A 9 4.47 -16.13 28.89
CA LYS A 9 5.34 -15.09 29.43
C LYS A 9 6.53 -14.84 28.52
N GLU A 10 7.15 -15.88 27.95
CA GLU A 10 8.24 -15.74 26.97
C GLU A 10 7.78 -15.01 25.69
N LEU A 11 6.57 -15.25 25.19
CA LEU A 11 6.00 -14.52 24.05
C LEU A 11 5.76 -13.03 24.37
N LYS A 12 5.24 -12.69 25.56
CA LYS A 12 5.12 -11.29 26.01
C LYS A 12 6.47 -10.62 26.30
N THR A 13 7.49 -11.39 26.71
CA THR A 13 8.81 -10.84 27.03
C THR A 13 9.70 -10.70 25.78
N ALA A 14 9.42 -11.48 24.72
CA ALA A 14 10.04 -11.31 23.41
C ALA A 14 9.64 -9.98 22.74
N GLU A 15 8.48 -9.40 23.06
CA GLU A 15 8.05 -8.08 22.58
C GLU A 15 8.96 -6.92 23.02
N LEU A 16 9.86 -7.14 23.98
CA LEU A 16 10.71 -6.09 24.58
C LEU A 16 12.22 -6.32 24.42
N LYS A 17 12.66 -7.34 23.67
CA LYS A 17 14.08 -7.57 23.37
C LYS A 17 14.45 -7.20 21.93
N HIS A 18 14.09 -6.00 21.49
CA HIS A 18 14.85 -5.41 20.39
C HIS A 18 16.06 -4.68 20.96
N GLU A 19 17.26 -5.12 20.59
CA GLU A 19 18.50 -4.50 21.02
C GLU A 19 18.49 -2.99 20.71
N PRO A 20 18.70 -2.11 21.71
CA PRO A 20 18.85 -0.66 21.52
C PRO A 20 19.97 -0.27 20.54
N GLY A 21 20.83 -1.21 20.14
CA GLY A 21 21.88 -1.01 19.15
C GLY A 21 21.42 -1.04 17.69
N ALA A 22 20.39 -1.81 17.34
CA ALA A 22 19.97 -2.03 15.94
C ALA A 22 19.26 -0.82 15.30
N ARG A 23 18.80 0.13 16.12
CA ARG A 23 18.19 1.40 15.69
C ARG A 23 19.15 2.59 15.75
N ARG A 24 20.45 2.36 16.00
CA ARG A 24 21.48 3.38 15.86
C ARG A 24 21.75 3.60 14.37
N ASP A 25 21.90 4.87 13.97
CA ASP A 25 22.20 5.30 12.58
C ASP A 25 21.05 5.20 11.57
N LEU A 26 19.79 5.32 12.01
CA LEU A 26 18.63 5.44 11.09
C LEU A 26 18.52 6.84 10.45
N VAL A 27 19.17 7.85 11.03
CA VAL A 27 19.28 9.18 10.46
C VAL A 27 20.76 9.52 10.35
N VAL A 28 21.26 9.64 9.12
CA VAL A 28 22.68 9.87 8.83
C VAL A 28 22.85 11.17 8.06
N THR A 29 23.89 11.93 8.39
CA THR A 29 24.26 13.12 7.62
C THR A 29 25.43 12.78 6.70
N ILE A 30 25.27 13.06 5.41
CA ILE A 30 26.31 12.84 4.40
C ILE A 30 27.53 13.70 4.71
N ASN A 31 28.71 13.07 4.70
CA ASN A 31 30.00 13.74 4.78
C ASN A 31 30.90 13.30 3.61
N ARG A 32 32.11 13.88 3.50
CA ARG A 32 33.03 13.61 2.38
C ARG A 32 33.36 12.12 2.22
N ARG A 33 33.39 11.36 3.32
CA ARG A 33 33.71 9.93 3.36
C ARG A 33 32.50 9.01 3.18
N SER A 34 31.27 9.54 3.25
CA SER A 34 30.07 8.74 3.01
C SER A 34 30.10 8.11 1.61
N GLU A 35 29.58 6.91 1.45
CA GLU A 35 29.45 6.24 0.16
C GLU A 35 28.39 6.94 -0.73
N ARG A 36 28.27 6.52 -1.99
CA ARG A 36 27.11 6.83 -2.82
C ARG A 36 25.83 6.23 -2.22
N ARG A 37 24.65 6.79 -2.54
CA ARG A 37 23.34 6.33 -2.09
C ARG A 37 22.59 5.65 -3.22
N LEU A 38 22.03 4.49 -2.91
CA LEU A 38 21.12 3.80 -3.80
C LEU A 38 19.77 4.53 -3.73
N ILE A 39 19.17 4.82 -4.89
CA ILE A 39 17.86 5.47 -4.99
C ILE A 39 17.03 4.72 -6.01
N SER A 40 15.84 4.27 -5.63
CA SER A 40 14.88 3.66 -6.57
C SER A 40 14.62 4.56 -7.78
N TYR A 41 14.57 3.94 -8.96
CA TYR A 41 14.40 4.63 -10.23
C TYR A 41 13.67 3.71 -11.22
N GLY A 42 12.36 3.58 -11.03
CA GLY A 42 11.53 2.64 -11.77
C GLY A 42 12.03 1.21 -11.58
N GLU A 43 12.29 0.52 -12.68
CA GLU A 43 12.86 -0.83 -12.73
C GLU A 43 14.39 -0.89 -12.53
N ASP A 44 15.06 0.22 -12.22
CA ASP A 44 16.49 0.26 -11.88
C ASP A 44 16.75 1.07 -10.60
N PHE A 45 18.01 1.31 -10.29
CA PHE A 45 18.46 2.16 -9.18
C PHE A 45 19.52 3.16 -9.64
N LEU A 46 19.36 4.42 -9.25
CA LEU A 46 20.47 5.37 -9.24
C LEU A 46 21.43 4.99 -8.12
N PHE A 47 22.71 5.35 -8.29
CA PHE A 47 23.72 5.13 -7.26
C PHE A 47 24.60 6.37 -7.18
N GLU A 48 24.13 7.42 -6.51
CA GLU A 48 24.68 8.78 -6.63
C GLU A 48 25.31 9.32 -5.37
N LYS A 49 26.24 10.27 -5.55
CA LYS A 49 26.86 10.97 -4.43
C LYS A 49 26.00 12.17 -4.06
N LEU A 50 25.30 12.07 -2.93
CA LEU A 50 24.51 13.20 -2.43
C LEU A 50 25.42 14.32 -1.86
N PRO A 51 24.96 15.59 -1.86
CA PRO A 51 25.70 16.70 -1.27
C PRO A 51 26.03 16.48 0.22
N VAL A 52 27.19 16.96 0.65
CA VAL A 52 27.56 17.00 2.07
C VAL A 52 26.52 17.80 2.85
N GLY A 53 26.12 17.28 4.01
CA GLY A 53 25.05 17.87 4.83
C GLY A 53 23.65 17.31 4.55
N THR A 54 23.46 16.56 3.46
CA THR A 54 22.19 15.87 3.19
C THR A 54 21.87 14.90 4.33
N ARG A 55 20.65 14.97 4.86
CA ARG A 55 20.12 14.03 5.83
C ARG A 55 19.52 12.83 5.11
N VAL A 56 19.94 11.61 5.42
CA VAL A 56 19.35 10.37 4.89
C VAL A 56 18.61 9.67 6.02
N ILE A 57 17.34 9.33 5.78
CA ILE A 57 16.49 8.60 6.72
C ILE A 57 16.38 7.17 6.21
N TYR A 58 16.99 6.22 6.92
CA TYR A 58 16.94 4.80 6.63
C TYR A 58 15.79 4.11 7.36
N PRO A 59 15.18 3.08 6.75
CA PRO A 59 14.19 2.23 7.42
C PRO A 59 14.78 1.50 8.62
N PRO A 60 14.00 1.27 9.69
CA PRO A 60 14.37 0.34 10.75
C PRO A 60 14.60 -1.06 10.17
N PRO A 61 15.53 -1.85 10.76
CA PRO A 61 15.72 -3.23 10.34
C PRO A 61 14.39 -4.03 10.48
N PRO A 62 14.19 -5.07 9.65
CA PRO A 62 12.98 -5.88 9.74
C PRO A 62 12.82 -6.48 11.13
N LEU A 63 11.60 -6.36 11.69
CA LEU A 63 11.23 -7.06 12.90
C LEU A 63 11.32 -8.58 12.67
N ASP A 64 11.65 -9.31 13.73
CA ASP A 64 11.66 -10.77 13.67
C ASP A 64 10.23 -11.30 13.44
N PRO A 65 10.07 -12.29 12.53
CA PRO A 65 8.78 -12.94 12.37
C PRO A 65 8.38 -13.72 13.62
N LEU A 66 7.08 -13.94 13.77
CA LEU A 66 6.53 -14.92 14.69
C LEU A 66 7.15 -16.30 14.40
N PRO A 67 7.69 -17.01 15.41
CA PRO A 67 8.34 -18.31 15.21
C PRO A 67 7.40 -19.38 14.64
N ASP A 68 6.12 -19.33 15.01
CA ASP A 68 5.07 -20.23 14.53
C ASP A 68 3.82 -19.42 14.14
N PRO A 69 3.74 -18.95 12.88
CA PRO A 69 2.60 -18.20 12.38
C PRO A 69 1.28 -18.96 12.50
N ASP A 70 1.26 -20.28 12.26
CA ASP A 70 0.02 -21.05 12.22
C ASP A 70 -0.58 -21.21 13.64
N THR A 71 0.26 -21.37 14.67
CA THR A 71 -0.20 -21.35 16.06
C THR A 71 -0.70 -19.96 16.47
N ALA A 72 -0.05 -18.88 16.03
CA ALA A 72 -0.51 -17.52 16.31
C ALA A 72 -1.87 -17.23 15.66
N ILE A 73 -2.09 -17.69 14.43
CA ILE A 73 -3.38 -17.58 13.74
C ILE A 73 -4.47 -18.30 14.53
N ARG A 74 -4.25 -19.58 14.91
CA ARG A 74 -5.21 -20.32 15.74
C ARG A 74 -5.52 -19.61 17.06
N TYR A 75 -4.50 -19.03 17.71
CA TYR A 75 -4.69 -18.27 18.93
C TYR A 75 -5.59 -17.04 18.71
N ALA A 76 -5.37 -16.29 17.63
CA ALA A 76 -6.18 -15.11 17.30
C ALA A 76 -7.66 -15.46 17.04
N LEU A 77 -7.96 -16.64 16.48
CA LEU A 77 -9.33 -17.12 16.30
C LEU A 77 -10.00 -17.56 17.61
N LEU A 78 -9.22 -18.07 18.57
CA LEU A 78 -9.70 -18.57 19.87
C LEU A 78 -9.79 -17.49 20.95
N HIS A 79 -9.00 -16.43 20.83
CA HIS A 79 -8.92 -15.34 21.80
C HIS A 79 -9.08 -13.98 21.12
N PRO A 80 -10.24 -13.72 20.47
CA PRO A 80 -10.43 -12.48 19.76
C PRO A 80 -10.61 -11.28 20.69
N GLU A 81 -10.31 -10.11 20.16
CA GLU A 81 -10.53 -8.84 20.85
C GLU A 81 -12.01 -8.46 20.78
N ASN A 82 -12.63 -8.20 21.93
CA ASN A 82 -14.00 -7.69 22.05
C ASN A 82 -15.06 -8.46 21.24
N ALA A 83 -14.86 -9.76 21.01
CA ALA A 83 -15.80 -10.63 20.31
C ALA A 83 -15.79 -12.02 20.96
N ASP A 84 -16.80 -12.83 20.66
CA ASP A 84 -16.78 -14.25 21.01
C ASP A 84 -15.75 -14.99 20.15
N PRO A 85 -15.06 -16.02 20.67
CA PRO A 85 -14.20 -16.91 19.88
C PRO A 85 -14.91 -17.35 18.60
N LEU A 86 -14.18 -17.44 17.46
CA LEU A 86 -14.80 -17.68 16.16
C LEU A 86 -15.74 -18.90 16.21
N PHE A 87 -15.29 -20.00 16.82
CA PHE A 87 -16.06 -21.23 16.93
C PHE A 87 -17.39 -21.08 17.69
N ALA A 88 -17.46 -20.16 18.65
CA ALA A 88 -18.65 -19.92 19.46
C ALA A 88 -19.73 -19.13 18.68
N GLN A 89 -19.36 -18.51 17.56
CA GLN A 89 -20.28 -17.82 16.67
C GLN A 89 -20.88 -18.77 15.60
N LEU A 90 -20.36 -20.00 15.49
CA LEU A 90 -20.69 -20.89 14.37
C LEU A 90 -21.87 -21.79 14.66
N ASN A 91 -22.71 -21.99 13.64
CA ASN A 91 -23.73 -23.03 13.63
C ASN A 91 -23.93 -23.56 12.20
N PRO A 92 -24.37 -24.83 12.01
CA PRO A 92 -24.35 -25.48 10.70
C PRO A 92 -25.16 -24.79 9.59
N ASN A 93 -26.21 -24.04 9.94
CA ASN A 93 -27.14 -23.45 8.97
C ASN A 93 -26.81 -21.99 8.61
N MET A 94 -25.67 -21.47 9.09
CA MET A 94 -25.31 -20.08 8.87
C MET A 94 -24.68 -19.84 7.49
N ARG A 95 -24.89 -18.63 6.98
CA ARG A 95 -24.28 -18.13 5.75
C ARG A 95 -23.06 -17.30 6.09
N VAL A 96 -21.89 -17.72 5.65
CA VAL A 96 -20.62 -17.03 5.91
C VAL A 96 -20.04 -16.44 4.63
N THR A 97 -19.61 -15.19 4.69
CA THR A 97 -18.75 -14.59 3.67
C THR A 97 -17.36 -14.39 4.24
N ILE A 98 -16.33 -14.79 3.51
CA ILE A 98 -14.93 -14.47 3.80
C ILE A 98 -14.42 -13.49 2.75
N ALA A 99 -14.19 -12.26 3.14
CA ALA A 99 -13.56 -11.25 2.31
C ALA A 99 -12.03 -11.30 2.46
N ILE A 100 -11.30 -11.10 1.37
CA ILE A 100 -9.84 -11.26 1.32
C ILE A 100 -9.22 -10.09 0.58
N ASP A 101 -8.20 -9.44 1.18
CA ASP A 101 -7.42 -8.41 0.48
C ASP A 101 -6.85 -8.93 -0.85
N ASP A 102 -6.93 -8.09 -1.88
CA ASP A 102 -6.41 -8.40 -3.22
C ASP A 102 -4.86 -8.30 -3.30
N ILE A 103 -4.30 -8.56 -4.47
CA ILE A 103 -2.83 -8.56 -4.71
C ILE A 103 -2.17 -7.18 -4.68
N SER A 104 -2.90 -6.11 -4.36
CA SER A 104 -2.29 -4.81 -4.14
C SER A 104 -1.33 -4.80 -2.96
N LEU A 105 -1.38 -5.81 -2.08
CA LEU A 105 -0.47 -6.01 -0.95
C LEU A 105 -0.11 -7.49 -0.72
N PRO A 106 1.07 -7.76 -0.11
CA PRO A 106 2.19 -6.83 0.04
C PRO A 106 2.96 -6.66 -1.30
N LEU A 107 3.80 -5.64 -1.38
CA LEU A 107 4.56 -5.30 -2.59
C LEU A 107 6.06 -5.22 -2.27
N PRO A 108 6.94 -5.98 -2.94
CA PRO A 108 6.66 -7.04 -3.90
C PRO A 108 5.82 -8.17 -3.31
N GLN A 109 5.23 -9.02 -4.15
CA GLN A 109 4.46 -10.17 -3.66
C GLN A 109 5.26 -11.03 -2.67
N MET A 110 4.60 -11.60 -1.67
CA MET A 110 5.29 -12.42 -0.67
C MET A 110 5.61 -13.84 -1.17
N ARG A 111 6.57 -14.50 -0.52
CA ARG A 111 6.84 -15.93 -0.72
C ARG A 111 5.65 -16.77 -0.25
N ARG A 112 5.45 -17.89 -0.93
CA ARG A 112 4.43 -18.87 -0.57
C ARG A 112 4.86 -19.70 0.65
N PRO A 113 3.88 -20.19 1.46
CA PRO A 113 2.46 -19.86 1.36
C PRO A 113 2.20 -18.41 1.77
N ASP A 114 1.31 -17.75 1.03
CA ASP A 114 0.88 -16.38 1.32
C ASP A 114 0.18 -16.35 2.69
N ILE A 115 0.23 -15.22 3.40
CA ILE A 115 -0.43 -15.13 4.70
C ILE A 115 -1.96 -15.29 4.56
N ARG A 116 -2.56 -14.82 3.47
CA ARG A 116 -3.98 -15.03 3.17
C ARG A 116 -4.29 -16.51 2.97
N GLU A 117 -3.43 -17.25 2.27
CA GLU A 117 -3.55 -18.72 2.15
C GLU A 117 -3.54 -19.38 3.54
N ARG A 118 -2.64 -18.97 4.45
CA ARG A 118 -2.57 -19.52 5.81
C ARG A 118 -3.81 -19.19 6.64
N LEU A 119 -4.24 -17.92 6.65
CA LEU A 119 -5.44 -17.47 7.35
C LEU A 119 -6.69 -18.20 6.85
N LEU A 120 -6.88 -18.19 5.54
CA LEU A 120 -8.02 -18.83 4.88
C LEU A 120 -8.07 -20.32 5.21
N ASN A 121 -6.92 -21.00 5.17
CA ASN A 121 -6.86 -22.41 5.51
C ASN A 121 -7.28 -22.70 6.97
N SER A 122 -6.92 -21.83 7.92
CA SER A 122 -7.32 -21.97 9.33
C SER A 122 -8.80 -21.65 9.56
N VAL A 123 -9.32 -20.61 8.89
CA VAL A 123 -10.72 -20.22 9.00
C VAL A 123 -11.62 -21.28 8.37
N LEU A 124 -11.32 -21.72 7.14
CA LEU A 124 -12.09 -22.77 6.46
C LEU A 124 -12.11 -24.08 7.24
N GLN A 125 -11.01 -24.45 7.89
CA GLN A 125 -10.98 -25.63 8.76
C GLN A 125 -11.95 -25.46 9.93
N THR A 126 -11.93 -24.30 10.59
CA THR A 126 -12.83 -24.01 11.71
C THR A 126 -14.30 -24.03 11.28
N LEU A 127 -14.63 -23.47 10.11
CA LEU A 127 -15.99 -23.51 9.57
C LEU A 127 -16.45 -24.95 9.28
N ALA A 128 -15.60 -25.76 8.66
CA ALA A 128 -15.90 -27.15 8.35
C ALA A 128 -16.08 -28.01 9.61
N ASP A 129 -15.26 -27.80 10.64
CA ASP A 129 -15.36 -28.53 11.92
C ASP A 129 -16.71 -28.28 12.64
N TYR A 130 -17.37 -27.16 12.34
CA TYR A 130 -18.69 -26.79 12.89
C TYR A 130 -19.83 -26.95 11.88
N GLY A 131 -19.58 -27.60 10.74
CA GLY A 131 -20.60 -27.97 9.74
C GLY A 131 -21.17 -26.81 8.95
N VAL A 132 -20.42 -25.71 8.76
CA VAL A 132 -20.86 -24.55 7.99
C VAL A 132 -20.59 -24.77 6.49
N ASP A 133 -21.65 -24.98 5.72
CA ASP A 133 -21.55 -25.33 4.29
C ASP A 133 -21.78 -24.14 3.31
N ASP A 134 -22.53 -23.11 3.72
CA ASP A 134 -22.78 -21.92 2.89
C ASP A 134 -21.70 -20.86 3.10
N VAL A 135 -20.54 -21.13 2.49
CA VAL A 135 -19.36 -20.25 2.52
C VAL A 135 -19.08 -19.67 1.14
N HIS A 136 -19.03 -18.34 1.04
CA HIS A 136 -18.54 -17.60 -0.12
C HIS A 136 -17.25 -16.86 0.22
N LEU A 137 -16.30 -16.86 -0.73
CA LEU A 137 -15.04 -16.14 -0.66
C LEU A 137 -15.08 -14.98 -1.66
N ILE A 138 -14.82 -13.76 -1.20
CA ILE A 138 -14.85 -12.57 -2.05
C ILE A 138 -13.50 -11.88 -1.99
N ILE A 139 -12.86 -11.71 -3.14
CA ILE A 139 -11.67 -10.86 -3.23
C ILE A 139 -12.15 -9.42 -3.16
N ALA A 140 -11.64 -8.67 -2.19
CA ALA A 140 -12.04 -7.31 -1.87
C ALA A 140 -11.29 -6.29 -2.75
N ASN A 141 -11.48 -6.38 -4.07
CA ASN A 141 -10.80 -5.52 -5.04
C ASN A 141 -11.49 -4.17 -5.28
N SER A 142 -12.75 -3.96 -4.86
CA SER A 142 -13.49 -2.72 -5.14
C SER A 142 -13.31 -2.25 -6.60
N LEU A 143 -12.86 -1.02 -6.81
CA LEU A 143 -12.61 -0.41 -8.11
C LEU A 143 -11.23 -0.76 -8.72
N HIS A 144 -10.45 -1.62 -8.06
CA HIS A 144 -9.24 -2.20 -8.64
C HIS A 144 -9.58 -3.21 -9.73
N ARG A 145 -8.60 -3.48 -10.60
CA ARG A 145 -8.76 -4.51 -11.62
C ARG A 145 -9.10 -5.87 -11.01
N ARG A 146 -9.86 -6.66 -11.76
CA ARG A 146 -10.08 -8.07 -11.43
C ARG A 146 -8.74 -8.82 -11.47
N MET A 147 -8.52 -9.67 -10.48
CA MET A 147 -7.41 -10.61 -10.47
C MET A 147 -7.68 -11.76 -11.44
N THR A 148 -6.63 -12.20 -12.13
CA THR A 148 -6.67 -13.39 -13.00
C THR A 148 -6.78 -14.66 -12.15
N ALA A 149 -7.30 -15.74 -12.73
CA ALA A 149 -7.40 -17.04 -12.05
C ALA A 149 -6.03 -17.53 -11.52
N ALA A 150 -4.93 -17.25 -12.24
CA ALA A 150 -3.58 -17.60 -11.82
C ALA A 150 -3.12 -16.80 -10.58
N GLU A 151 -3.41 -15.50 -10.55
CA GLU A 151 -3.12 -14.64 -9.39
C GLU A 151 -3.93 -15.07 -8.17
N VAL A 152 -5.23 -15.35 -8.35
CA VAL A 152 -6.10 -15.84 -7.26
C VAL A 152 -5.59 -17.17 -6.73
N ARG A 153 -5.36 -18.16 -7.59
CA ARG A 153 -4.84 -19.48 -7.21
C ARG A 153 -3.52 -19.40 -6.44
N ARG A 154 -2.63 -18.50 -6.86
CA ARG A 154 -1.34 -18.27 -6.19
C ARG A 154 -1.53 -17.68 -4.78
N MET A 155 -2.45 -16.73 -4.64
CA MET A 155 -2.71 -15.99 -3.41
C MET A 155 -3.43 -16.83 -2.36
N VAL A 156 -4.50 -17.54 -2.74
CA VAL A 156 -5.34 -18.29 -1.79
C VAL A 156 -4.87 -19.74 -1.59
N GLY A 157 -3.98 -20.22 -2.45
CA GLY A 157 -3.51 -21.59 -2.45
C GLY A 157 -4.41 -22.56 -3.23
N GLU A 158 -3.86 -23.74 -3.51
CA GLU A 158 -4.49 -24.72 -4.39
C GLU A 158 -5.78 -25.30 -3.81
N ARG A 159 -5.84 -25.46 -2.48
CA ARG A 159 -6.98 -26.08 -1.78
C ARG A 159 -8.25 -25.24 -1.91
N ALA A 160 -8.19 -23.98 -1.47
CA ALA A 160 -9.32 -23.07 -1.56
C ALA A 160 -9.70 -22.78 -3.01
N PHE A 161 -8.71 -22.62 -3.90
CA PHE A 161 -8.97 -22.39 -5.31
C PHE A 161 -9.78 -23.53 -5.94
N LYS A 162 -9.34 -24.79 -5.79
CA LYS A 162 -10.06 -25.94 -6.37
C LYS A 162 -11.48 -26.12 -5.84
N GLN A 163 -11.71 -25.78 -4.58
CA GLN A 163 -12.99 -26.02 -3.93
C GLN A 163 -14.02 -24.92 -4.21
N TYR A 164 -13.57 -23.66 -4.32
CA TYR A 164 -14.49 -22.52 -4.38
C TYR A 164 -14.44 -21.77 -5.73
N TRP A 165 -13.35 -21.80 -6.50
CA TRP A 165 -13.27 -21.05 -7.76
C TRP A 165 -14.00 -21.76 -8.92
N PRO A 166 -14.73 -21.03 -9.79
CA PRO A 166 -15.06 -19.60 -9.71
C PRO A 166 -16.39 -19.31 -8.98
N ASP A 167 -17.18 -20.32 -8.66
CA ASP A 167 -18.60 -20.17 -8.31
C ASP A 167 -18.82 -19.56 -6.90
N ARG A 168 -17.90 -19.84 -5.97
CA ARG A 168 -17.93 -19.37 -4.58
C ARG A 168 -16.62 -18.71 -4.13
N LEU A 169 -15.68 -18.49 -5.05
CA LEU A 169 -14.50 -17.64 -4.87
C LEU A 169 -14.38 -16.77 -6.11
N TYR A 170 -14.57 -15.46 -5.94
CA TYR A 170 -14.62 -14.53 -7.07
C TYR A 170 -14.14 -13.12 -6.70
N ASN A 171 -13.80 -12.34 -7.73
CA ASN A 171 -13.54 -10.91 -7.59
C ASN A 171 -14.86 -10.16 -7.39
N PHE A 172 -14.91 -9.27 -6.41
CA PHE A 172 -16.01 -8.34 -6.22
C PHE A 172 -16.23 -7.50 -7.50
N ASP A 173 -17.51 -7.35 -7.89
CA ASP A 173 -17.94 -6.56 -9.05
C ASP A 173 -18.72 -5.35 -8.56
N ALA A 174 -18.03 -4.20 -8.47
CA ALA A 174 -18.58 -2.93 -8.01
C ALA A 174 -19.66 -2.34 -8.94
N GLU A 175 -19.83 -2.88 -10.15
CA GLU A 175 -20.78 -2.38 -11.14
C GLU A 175 -21.97 -3.33 -11.34
N ASN A 176 -21.98 -4.48 -10.66
CA ASN A 176 -23.13 -5.39 -10.68
C ASN A 176 -24.22 -4.94 -9.68
N ARG A 177 -25.10 -4.05 -10.13
CA ARG A 177 -26.19 -3.49 -9.30
C ARG A 177 -27.10 -4.52 -8.64
N ALA A 178 -27.27 -5.71 -9.22
CA ALA A 178 -28.10 -6.76 -8.63
C ALA A 178 -27.46 -7.38 -7.37
N GLU A 179 -26.14 -7.33 -7.30
CA GLU A 179 -25.31 -7.88 -6.22
C GLU A 179 -24.81 -6.81 -5.24
N LEU A 180 -25.46 -5.64 -5.25
CA LEU A 180 -25.16 -4.53 -4.35
C LEU A 180 -26.39 -4.22 -3.48
N THR A 181 -26.14 -3.83 -2.23
CA THR A 181 -27.18 -3.41 -1.29
C THR A 181 -26.76 -2.14 -0.59
N MET A 182 -27.65 -1.15 -0.55
CA MET A 182 -27.47 0.05 0.26
C MET A 182 -27.81 -0.31 1.71
N LEU A 183 -26.82 -0.23 2.58
CA LEU A 183 -26.99 -0.48 4.01
C LEU A 183 -27.63 0.72 4.72
N GLY A 184 -27.33 1.93 4.24
CA GLY A 184 -27.89 3.16 4.77
C GLY A 184 -27.02 4.37 4.45
N LYS A 185 -27.16 5.42 5.26
CA LYS A 185 -26.35 6.63 5.20
C LYS A 185 -25.72 6.94 6.56
N THR A 186 -24.52 7.49 6.56
CA THR A 186 -23.91 8.05 7.78
C THR A 186 -24.56 9.38 8.17
N ASP A 187 -24.25 9.89 9.35
CA ASP A 187 -24.68 11.22 9.81
C ASP A 187 -24.13 12.37 8.94
N HIS A 188 -23.12 12.09 8.12
CA HIS A 188 -22.56 13.01 7.12
C HIS A 188 -23.19 12.83 5.73
N ASN A 189 -24.30 12.09 5.63
CA ASN A 189 -25.01 11.80 4.38
C ASN A 189 -24.14 11.04 3.36
N GLU A 190 -23.21 10.21 3.87
CA GLU A 190 -22.39 9.32 3.04
C GLU A 190 -23.15 8.01 2.80
N GLU A 191 -23.35 7.65 1.54
CA GLU A 191 -24.05 6.42 1.19
C GLU A 191 -23.15 5.21 1.38
N VAL A 192 -23.63 4.20 2.11
CA VAL A 192 -22.88 2.95 2.32
C VAL A 192 -23.56 1.84 1.54
N TRP A 193 -23.01 1.57 0.35
CA TRP A 193 -23.32 0.41 -0.48
C TRP A 193 -22.26 -0.67 -0.32
N LEU A 194 -22.68 -1.93 -0.28
CA LEU A 194 -21.79 -3.10 -0.13
C LEU A 194 -22.26 -4.28 -0.99
N SER A 195 -21.40 -5.30 -1.10
CA SER A 195 -21.78 -6.62 -1.60
C SER A 195 -23.03 -7.15 -0.90
N ARG A 196 -24.05 -7.51 -1.71
CA ARG A 196 -25.27 -8.15 -1.24
C ARG A 196 -24.98 -9.44 -0.48
N ARG A 197 -24.08 -10.29 -0.98
CA ARG A 197 -23.70 -11.55 -0.32
C ARG A 197 -23.13 -11.30 1.08
N ALA A 198 -22.35 -10.24 1.27
CA ALA A 198 -21.82 -9.87 2.58
C ALA A 198 -22.93 -9.35 3.51
N VAL A 199 -23.83 -8.50 3.00
CA VAL A 199 -24.96 -7.94 3.78
C VAL A 199 -25.95 -9.03 4.22
N GLU A 200 -26.19 -10.04 3.39
CA GLU A 200 -27.10 -11.15 3.69
C GLU A 200 -26.43 -12.28 4.50
N SER A 201 -25.14 -12.18 4.84
CA SER A 201 -24.46 -13.19 5.66
C SER A 201 -24.81 -13.07 7.13
N ASP A 202 -24.86 -14.20 7.83
CA ASP A 202 -24.95 -14.23 9.29
C ASP A 202 -23.59 -13.88 9.95
N LEU A 203 -22.49 -14.09 9.22
CA LEU A 203 -21.14 -13.71 9.63
C LEU A 203 -20.30 -13.28 8.41
N LEU A 204 -19.68 -12.10 8.51
CA LEU A 204 -18.66 -11.62 7.58
C LEU A 204 -17.28 -11.70 8.24
N ILE A 205 -16.41 -12.54 7.71
CA ILE A 205 -15.00 -12.62 8.13
C ILE A 205 -14.16 -11.82 7.14
N TYR A 206 -13.28 -10.94 7.60
CA TYR A 206 -12.37 -10.20 6.72
C TYR A 206 -10.91 -10.57 7.00
N LEU A 207 -10.19 -11.01 5.97
CA LEU A 207 -8.77 -11.38 6.03
C LEU A 207 -7.91 -10.27 5.42
N ASN A 208 -7.15 -9.57 6.28
CA ASN A 208 -6.33 -8.44 5.84
C ASN A 208 -4.81 -8.74 5.84
N ILE A 209 -4.06 -7.86 5.16
CA ILE A 209 -2.62 -7.68 5.34
C ILE A 209 -2.30 -6.21 5.57
N ASN A 210 -1.72 -5.87 6.72
CA ASN A 210 -1.14 -4.55 6.96
C ASN A 210 0.34 -4.51 6.59
N LEU A 211 0.68 -3.72 5.56
CA LEU A 211 2.05 -3.36 5.20
C LEU A 211 2.36 -1.91 5.61
N VAL A 212 1.38 -1.01 5.59
CA VAL A 212 1.51 0.40 6.00
C VAL A 212 0.34 0.80 6.90
N PRO A 213 0.43 1.90 7.68
CA PRO A 213 -0.62 2.27 8.65
C PRO A 213 -1.99 2.59 8.04
N MET A 214 -2.05 2.80 6.73
CA MET A 214 -3.28 3.06 6.00
C MET A 214 -4.06 1.77 5.65
N ASP A 215 -3.46 0.60 5.85
CA ASP A 215 -4.11 -0.68 5.61
C ASP A 215 -5.02 -1.05 6.80
N GLY A 216 -5.95 -1.98 6.59
CA GLY A 216 -6.82 -2.49 7.66
C GLY A 216 -7.87 -1.50 8.18
N GLY A 217 -8.40 -1.81 9.36
CA GLY A 217 -9.46 -1.08 10.02
C GLY A 217 -10.75 -1.07 9.21
N HIS A 218 -11.50 0.03 9.33
CA HIS A 218 -12.76 0.19 8.62
C HIS A 218 -12.58 0.33 7.10
N LYS A 219 -11.36 0.62 6.61
CA LYS A 219 -11.05 0.61 5.17
C LYS A 219 -11.29 -0.77 4.56
N SER A 220 -11.07 -1.85 5.29
CA SER A 220 -11.24 -3.22 4.79
C SER A 220 -12.65 -3.46 4.20
N VAL A 221 -13.68 -3.55 5.05
CA VAL A 221 -15.04 -3.86 4.57
C VAL A 221 -15.66 -2.68 3.84
N ALA A 222 -15.59 -1.47 4.41
CA ALA A 222 -16.31 -0.30 3.90
C ALA A 222 -15.73 0.27 2.59
N VAL A 223 -14.55 -0.20 2.16
CA VAL A 223 -13.95 0.16 0.87
C VAL A 223 -13.80 -1.08 -0.02
N GLY A 224 -13.18 -2.15 0.48
CA GLY A 224 -12.84 -3.34 -0.32
C GLY A 224 -14.05 -4.06 -0.95
N LEU A 225 -15.22 -3.98 -0.30
CA LEU A 225 -16.48 -4.56 -0.79
C LEU A 225 -17.50 -3.51 -1.24
N ALA A 226 -17.03 -2.29 -1.49
CA ALA A 226 -17.89 -1.14 -1.76
C ALA A 226 -17.73 -0.64 -3.21
N PRO A 227 -18.82 -0.17 -3.85
CA PRO A 227 -18.79 0.34 -5.20
C PRO A 227 -18.47 1.85 -5.23
N TYR A 228 -18.43 2.43 -6.44
CA TYR A 228 -18.16 3.87 -6.65
C TYR A 228 -19.03 4.80 -5.79
N GLN A 229 -20.30 4.45 -5.57
CA GLN A 229 -21.28 5.21 -4.78
C GLN A 229 -20.82 5.43 -3.34
N SER A 230 -20.16 4.43 -2.76
CA SER A 230 -19.56 4.53 -1.42
C SER A 230 -18.23 5.29 -1.50
N LEU A 231 -17.35 4.88 -2.43
CA LEU A 231 -15.98 5.38 -2.49
C LEU A 231 -15.87 6.88 -2.76
N ARG A 232 -16.79 7.45 -3.55
CA ARG A 232 -16.80 8.89 -3.88
C ARG A 232 -16.89 9.82 -2.67
N HIS A 233 -17.34 9.31 -1.51
CA HIS A 233 -17.44 10.10 -0.29
C HIS A 233 -16.10 10.36 0.39
N HIS A 234 -15.07 9.54 0.10
CA HIS A 234 -13.74 9.68 0.71
C HIS A 234 -12.58 9.68 -0.29
N HIS A 235 -12.79 9.21 -1.52
CA HIS A 235 -11.88 9.36 -2.64
C HIS A 235 -12.24 10.58 -3.48
N ASN A 236 -12.26 11.75 -2.86
CA ASN A 236 -12.52 13.02 -3.54
C ASN A 236 -11.47 14.07 -3.17
N ALA A 237 -11.43 15.16 -3.94
CA ALA A 237 -10.45 16.22 -3.78
C ALA A 237 -10.43 16.79 -2.35
N GLU A 238 -11.61 17.12 -1.83
CA GLU A 238 -11.79 17.75 -0.52
C GLU A 238 -11.30 16.84 0.63
N THR A 239 -11.79 15.60 0.67
CA THR A 239 -11.44 14.66 1.75
C THR A 239 -9.95 14.31 1.75
N LEU A 240 -9.37 14.13 0.56
CA LEU A 240 -7.95 13.81 0.47
C LEU A 240 -7.09 15.02 0.82
N ARG A 241 -7.47 16.24 0.42
CA ARG A 241 -6.82 17.49 0.84
C ARG A 241 -6.87 17.71 2.36
N ASP A 242 -7.99 17.38 2.99
CA ASP A 242 -8.20 17.52 4.43
C ASP A 242 -7.58 16.37 5.25
N SER A 243 -6.98 15.40 4.56
CA SER A 243 -6.19 14.37 5.19
C SER A 243 -4.77 14.88 5.40
N HIS A 244 -4.42 15.15 6.66
CA HIS A 244 -3.07 15.61 6.98
C HIS A 244 -2.02 14.59 6.54
N SER A 245 -2.19 13.32 6.92
CA SER A 245 -1.38 12.20 6.40
C SER A 245 -2.25 10.96 6.30
N TYR A 246 -2.12 10.18 5.22
CA TYR A 246 -2.80 8.88 5.11
C TYR A 246 -2.22 7.83 6.05
N MET A 247 -0.97 8.02 6.49
CA MET A 247 -0.24 7.12 7.37
C MET A 247 -0.42 7.47 8.86
N ASP A 248 -1.19 8.52 9.16
CA ASP A 248 -1.63 8.89 10.51
C ASP A 248 -3.16 8.88 10.58
N PRO A 249 -3.78 7.71 10.88
CA PRO A 249 -5.23 7.56 10.91
C PRO A 249 -5.93 8.62 11.77
N THR A 250 -5.32 9.01 12.90
CA THR A 250 -5.90 9.95 13.85
C THR A 250 -6.05 11.37 13.30
N ARG A 251 -5.31 11.71 12.24
CA ARG A 251 -5.29 13.05 11.62
C ARG A 251 -5.71 13.02 10.15
N SER A 252 -6.38 11.97 9.70
CA SER A 252 -6.77 11.78 8.31
C SER A 252 -8.28 11.88 8.11
N ALA A 253 -8.73 12.74 7.19
CA ALA A 253 -10.16 12.82 6.84
C ALA A 253 -10.63 11.57 6.08
N LEU A 254 -9.75 10.95 5.28
CA LEU A 254 -9.97 9.66 4.65
C LEU A 254 -10.33 8.59 5.69
N HIS A 255 -9.51 8.44 6.73
CA HIS A 255 -9.77 7.49 7.80
C HIS A 255 -11.06 7.83 8.55
N ARG A 256 -11.29 9.11 8.91
CA ARG A 256 -12.54 9.52 9.57
C ARG A 256 -13.80 9.17 8.76
N SER A 257 -13.76 9.29 7.43
CA SER A 257 -14.88 8.90 6.57
C SER A 257 -15.03 7.38 6.52
N ALA A 258 -13.92 6.65 6.30
CA ALA A 258 -13.93 5.19 6.34
C ALA A 258 -14.45 4.65 7.68
N ASP A 259 -14.06 5.25 8.80
CA ASP A 259 -14.51 4.89 10.15
C ASP A 259 -16.02 5.08 10.32
N ARG A 260 -16.57 6.23 9.91
CA ARG A 260 -18.02 6.46 9.99
C ARG A 260 -18.81 5.44 9.17
N MET A 261 -18.33 5.15 7.97
CA MET A 261 -18.96 4.16 7.08
C MET A 261 -18.84 2.75 7.66
N GLY A 262 -17.66 2.35 8.14
CA GLY A 262 -17.42 1.04 8.73
C GLY A 262 -18.14 0.82 10.08
N GLN A 263 -18.31 1.86 10.89
CA GLN A 263 -19.16 1.80 12.08
C GLN A 263 -20.63 1.58 11.72
N LEU A 264 -21.12 2.17 10.62
CA LEU A 264 -22.45 1.82 10.10
C LEU A 264 -22.51 0.35 9.67
N VAL A 265 -21.44 -0.18 9.06
CA VAL A 265 -21.35 -1.60 8.72
C VAL A 265 -21.42 -2.48 9.97
N ASN A 266 -20.55 -2.26 10.95
CA ASN A 266 -20.48 -3.07 12.17
C ASN A 266 -21.75 -3.00 13.04
N ARG A 267 -22.56 -1.93 12.92
CA ARG A 267 -23.87 -1.85 13.59
C ARG A 267 -24.95 -2.73 12.96
N ASN A 268 -24.81 -3.07 11.68
CA ASN A 268 -25.83 -3.82 10.95
C ASN A 268 -25.38 -5.26 10.61
N LEU A 269 -24.08 -5.51 10.53
CA LEU A 269 -23.50 -6.81 10.17
C LEU A 269 -22.62 -7.34 11.32
N ASN A 270 -22.63 -8.66 11.51
CA ASN A 270 -21.65 -9.32 12.37
C ASN A 270 -20.32 -9.46 11.61
N VAL A 271 -19.36 -8.60 11.91
CA VAL A 271 -18.04 -8.57 11.27
C VAL A 271 -16.99 -9.12 12.23
N PHE A 272 -16.29 -10.16 11.80
CA PHE A 272 -15.11 -10.70 12.47
C PHE A 272 -13.86 -10.34 11.65
N ALA A 273 -13.17 -9.27 12.05
CA ALA A 273 -11.95 -8.83 11.39
C ALA A 273 -10.78 -9.72 11.82
N ILE A 274 -9.93 -10.10 10.87
CA ILE A 274 -8.66 -10.75 11.12
C ILE A 274 -7.58 -9.88 10.48
N GLU A 275 -6.83 -9.18 11.32
CA GLU A 275 -5.74 -8.34 10.86
C GLU A 275 -4.37 -8.97 11.08
N THR A 276 -3.50 -8.79 10.09
CA THR A 276 -2.10 -9.22 10.15
C THR A 276 -1.15 -8.05 9.94
N ALA A 277 0.04 -8.11 10.51
CA ALA A 277 1.12 -7.18 10.25
C ALA A 277 2.35 -7.95 9.78
N VAL A 278 2.98 -7.52 8.68
CA VAL A 278 4.22 -8.11 8.16
C VAL A 278 5.43 -7.18 8.39
N ASN A 279 6.63 -7.76 8.49
CA ASN A 279 7.85 -6.97 8.56
C ASN A 279 8.19 -6.32 7.21
N ASN A 280 9.17 -5.41 7.20
CA ASN A 280 9.60 -4.71 5.99
C ASN A 280 10.71 -5.46 5.22
N ARG A 281 10.84 -6.78 5.34
CA ARG A 281 11.88 -7.59 4.67
C ARG A 281 11.57 -7.77 3.17
N MET A 282 11.57 -6.67 2.42
CA MET A 282 11.18 -6.60 1.01
C MET A 282 12.12 -7.41 0.11
N TYR A 283 13.41 -7.50 0.47
CA TYR A 283 14.41 -8.21 -0.30
C TYR A 283 15.21 -9.22 0.53
N GLY A 284 15.83 -10.19 -0.12
CA GLY A 284 16.61 -11.25 0.49
C GLY A 284 17.43 -12.01 -0.54
N GLY A 285 18.37 -12.84 -0.08
CA GLY A 285 19.30 -13.56 -0.95
C GLY A 285 20.19 -12.58 -1.72
N MET A 286 20.20 -12.68 -3.05
CA MET A 286 21.05 -11.83 -3.91
C MET A 286 20.73 -10.34 -3.85
N LEU A 287 19.51 -9.96 -3.42
CA LEU A 287 19.05 -8.57 -3.33
C LEU A 287 19.03 -8.03 -1.90
N ASP A 288 19.54 -8.77 -0.91
CA ASP A 288 19.50 -8.33 0.50
C ASP A 288 20.25 -7.00 0.76
N PHE A 289 21.24 -6.69 -0.07
CA PHE A 289 22.05 -5.47 0.02
C PHE A 289 21.24 -4.20 -0.25
N LEU A 290 20.11 -4.28 -0.97
CA LEU A 290 19.26 -3.13 -1.25
C LEU A 290 18.68 -2.49 0.03
N GLN A 291 18.66 -3.23 1.13
CA GLN A 291 18.10 -2.80 2.41
C GLN A 291 19.18 -2.37 3.41
N LYS A 292 20.45 -2.37 3.00
CA LYS A 292 21.59 -2.02 3.87
C LYS A 292 21.97 -0.56 3.67
N ASN A 293 22.45 0.08 4.74
CA ASN A 293 23.14 1.35 4.63
C ASN A 293 24.42 1.19 3.80
N GLU A 294 24.55 2.01 2.75
CA GLU A 294 25.62 1.94 1.75
C GLU A 294 27.01 2.20 2.33
N ASP A 295 27.12 2.97 3.41
CA ASP A 295 28.40 3.20 4.11
C ASP A 295 28.98 1.91 4.70
N ARG A 296 28.15 0.86 4.82
CA ARG A 296 28.53 -0.46 5.35
C ARG A 296 28.61 -1.54 4.26
N PHE A 297 28.58 -1.16 2.98
CA PHE A 297 28.73 -2.13 1.89
C PHE A 297 30.09 -2.82 1.95
N SER A 298 30.04 -4.15 1.96
CA SER A 298 31.20 -5.01 1.70
C SER A 298 31.56 -4.99 0.21
N ASP A 299 32.75 -5.48 -0.14
CA ASP A 299 33.15 -5.64 -1.54
C ASP A 299 32.22 -6.61 -2.30
N TRP A 300 31.64 -7.56 -1.58
CA TRP A 300 30.62 -8.45 -2.11
C TRP A 300 29.30 -7.73 -2.40
N ASP A 301 28.85 -6.82 -1.53
CA ASP A 301 27.67 -5.98 -1.79
C ASP A 301 27.88 -5.11 -3.03
N ARG A 302 29.06 -4.48 -3.15
CA ARG A 302 29.42 -3.66 -4.33
C ARG A 302 29.43 -4.49 -5.61
N THR A 303 29.96 -5.70 -5.57
CA THR A 303 30.00 -6.61 -6.71
C THR A 303 28.60 -7.01 -7.14
N ARG A 304 27.72 -7.34 -6.19
CA ARG A 304 26.32 -7.68 -6.46
C ARG A 304 25.53 -6.51 -7.04
N LEU A 305 25.70 -5.30 -6.50
CA LEU A 305 25.09 -4.09 -7.07
C LEU A 305 25.54 -3.86 -8.51
N LYS A 306 26.84 -3.96 -8.81
CA LYS A 306 27.36 -3.81 -10.18
C LYS A 306 26.77 -4.86 -11.12
N GLY A 307 26.74 -6.12 -10.69
CA GLY A 307 26.12 -7.20 -11.45
C GLY A 307 24.64 -6.95 -11.71
N PHE A 308 23.89 -6.57 -10.68
CA PHE A 308 22.47 -6.23 -10.80
C PHE A 308 22.23 -5.09 -11.79
N LYS A 309 22.92 -3.96 -11.65
CA LYS A 309 22.79 -2.82 -12.58
C LYS A 309 23.17 -3.19 -14.01
N TRP A 310 24.23 -3.99 -14.19
CA TRP A 310 24.59 -4.49 -15.52
C TRP A 310 23.47 -5.36 -16.10
N THR A 311 22.91 -6.29 -15.33
CA THR A 311 21.79 -7.12 -15.79
C THR A 311 20.58 -6.27 -16.15
N MET A 312 20.12 -5.37 -15.28
CA MET A 312 18.94 -4.53 -15.54
C MET A 312 19.13 -3.68 -16.79
N ARG A 313 20.30 -3.04 -16.97
CA ARG A 313 20.60 -2.19 -18.14
C ARG A 313 20.65 -2.95 -19.48
N ASN A 314 20.96 -4.24 -19.46
CA ASN A 314 21.03 -5.06 -20.68
C ASN A 314 19.75 -5.85 -20.95
N LEU A 315 18.77 -5.83 -20.04
CA LEU A 315 17.45 -6.41 -20.27
C LEU A 315 16.53 -5.40 -20.96
N PRO A 316 15.78 -5.84 -22.00
CA PRO A 316 14.56 -5.17 -22.44
C PRO A 316 13.61 -4.85 -21.27
N ASP A 317 12.85 -3.77 -21.38
CA ASP A 317 12.03 -3.26 -20.26
C ASP A 317 10.93 -4.23 -19.83
N ASP A 318 10.33 -4.96 -20.77
CA ASP A 318 9.34 -6.01 -20.51
C ASP A 318 9.95 -7.16 -19.68
N LEU A 319 11.15 -7.63 -20.05
CA LEU A 319 11.85 -8.67 -19.29
C LEU A 319 12.30 -8.16 -17.92
N ARG A 320 12.75 -6.91 -17.82
CA ARG A 320 13.12 -6.29 -16.54
C ARG A 320 11.92 -6.26 -15.59
N ARG A 321 10.76 -5.83 -16.08
CA ARG A 321 9.50 -5.86 -15.32
C ARG A 321 9.11 -7.27 -14.92
N GLN A 322 9.16 -8.25 -15.82
CA GLN A 322 8.83 -9.64 -15.50
C GLN A 322 9.72 -10.20 -14.37
N VAL A 323 11.02 -9.92 -14.41
CA VAL A 323 11.97 -10.35 -13.36
C VAL A 323 11.63 -9.72 -12.01
N LEU A 324 11.39 -8.40 -11.99
CA LEU A 324 11.12 -7.66 -10.75
C LEU A 324 9.75 -7.97 -10.15
N HIS A 325 8.71 -8.09 -10.97
CA HIS A 325 7.37 -8.49 -10.52
C HIS A 325 7.30 -9.98 -10.14
N GLY A 326 8.14 -10.83 -10.77
CA GLY A 326 8.28 -12.24 -10.42
C GLY A 326 8.99 -12.50 -9.09
N TYR A 327 9.65 -11.48 -8.52
CA TYR A 327 10.35 -11.61 -7.24
C TYR A 327 9.36 -11.82 -6.08
N ALA A 328 9.65 -12.84 -5.26
CA ALA A 328 8.87 -13.14 -4.06
C ALA A 328 9.63 -12.74 -2.79
N ALA A 329 9.12 -11.72 -2.11
CA ALA A 329 9.70 -11.12 -0.91
C ALA A 329 9.59 -12.06 0.31
N PRO A 330 10.67 -12.23 1.10
CA PRO A 330 10.69 -13.08 2.29
C PRO A 330 10.08 -12.40 3.52
N TYR A 331 8.92 -11.76 3.36
CA TYR A 331 8.20 -11.14 4.47
C TYR A 331 7.90 -12.15 5.58
N GLY A 332 8.00 -11.64 6.81
CA GLY A 332 7.66 -12.36 8.02
C GLY A 332 6.39 -11.81 8.64
N LEU A 333 5.47 -12.69 9.06
CA LEU A 333 4.33 -12.29 9.90
C LEU A 333 4.86 -11.84 11.25
N THR A 334 4.55 -10.62 11.68
CA THR A 334 4.98 -10.04 12.97
C THR A 334 3.86 -9.98 14.00
N GLY A 335 2.61 -10.13 13.57
CA GLY A 335 1.43 -10.13 14.41
C GLY A 335 0.18 -10.54 13.65
N VAL A 336 -0.76 -11.16 14.37
CA VAL A 336 -2.09 -11.53 13.89
C VAL A 336 -3.08 -11.38 15.04
N TRP A 337 -4.24 -10.78 14.77
CA TRP A 337 -5.29 -10.53 15.75
C TRP A 337 -6.66 -10.74 15.08
N GLY A 338 -7.62 -11.27 15.83
CA GLY A 338 -8.99 -11.50 15.38
C GLY A 338 -9.99 -10.80 16.30
N GLY A 339 -11.19 -10.47 15.81
CA GLY A 339 -12.27 -9.90 16.63
C GLY A 339 -12.89 -8.62 16.06
N GLU A 340 -13.27 -7.71 16.96
CA GLU A 340 -13.88 -6.42 16.62
C GLU A 340 -12.88 -5.50 15.89
N THR A 341 -13.34 -4.87 14.80
CA THR A 341 -12.52 -4.11 13.85
C THR A 341 -11.60 -3.09 14.53
N GLU A 342 -12.12 -2.20 15.38
CA GLU A 342 -11.32 -1.11 15.97
C GLU A 342 -10.30 -1.65 17.00
N ALA A 343 -10.70 -2.61 17.81
CA ALA A 343 -9.85 -3.24 18.80
C ALA A 343 -8.67 -3.99 18.18
N VAL A 344 -8.93 -4.73 17.10
CA VAL A 344 -7.93 -5.44 16.31
C VAL A 344 -7.00 -4.46 15.58
N HIS A 345 -7.58 -3.47 14.88
CA HIS A 345 -6.82 -2.51 14.09
C HIS A 345 -5.84 -1.70 14.95
N LYS A 346 -6.24 -1.33 16.17
CA LYS A 346 -5.35 -0.65 17.14
C LYS A 346 -4.05 -1.43 17.40
N LYS A 347 -4.11 -2.77 17.46
CA LYS A 347 -2.92 -3.61 17.68
C LYS A 347 -2.08 -3.73 16.41
N ALA A 348 -2.72 -3.85 15.25
CA ALA A 348 -2.04 -3.84 13.97
C ALA A 348 -1.26 -2.54 13.75
N LEU A 349 -1.88 -1.38 13.96
CA LEU A 349 -1.23 -0.07 13.88
C LEU A 349 0.00 0.03 14.79
N GLN A 350 -0.09 -0.43 16.04
CA GLN A 350 1.07 -0.44 16.95
C GLN A 350 2.25 -1.21 16.37
N LYS A 351 2.00 -2.38 15.76
CA LYS A 351 3.05 -3.21 15.17
C LYS A 351 3.63 -2.60 13.89
N VAL A 352 2.77 -2.02 13.05
CA VAL A 352 3.20 -1.32 11.82
C VAL A 352 4.05 -0.09 12.18
N PHE A 353 3.60 0.76 13.12
CA PHE A 353 4.42 1.88 13.58
C PHE A 353 5.74 1.44 14.21
N GLN A 354 5.73 0.34 14.97
CA GLN A 354 6.96 -0.26 15.50
C GLN A 354 7.94 -0.63 14.37
N GLN A 355 7.47 -1.12 13.23
CA GLN A 355 8.30 -1.50 12.09
C GLN A 355 8.83 -0.28 11.31
N TYR A 356 8.01 0.72 11.03
CA TYR A 356 8.35 1.75 10.03
C TYR A 356 8.79 3.09 10.59
N SER A 357 8.36 3.47 11.80
CA SER A 357 8.55 4.83 12.31
C SER A 357 10.00 5.12 12.74
N VAL A 358 10.55 6.21 12.23
CA VAL A 358 11.86 6.77 12.60
C VAL A 358 11.66 8.17 13.15
N PRO A 359 12.05 8.46 14.41
CA PRO A 359 12.03 9.83 14.94
C PRO A 359 12.96 10.75 14.14
N VAL A 360 12.43 11.90 13.70
CA VAL A 360 13.15 12.88 12.87
C VAL A 360 12.94 14.28 13.42
N LYS A 361 14.03 15.05 13.54
CA LYS A 361 13.97 16.43 14.03
C LYS A 361 13.82 17.43 12.89
N GLY A 362 12.66 18.08 12.82
CA GLY A 362 12.43 19.18 11.89
C GLY A 362 12.36 18.79 10.40
N GLN A 363 11.87 19.73 9.61
CA GLN A 363 11.63 19.59 8.17
C GLN A 363 12.83 20.08 7.35
N SER A 364 12.89 19.70 6.08
CA SER A 364 13.87 20.16 5.09
C SER A 364 13.27 21.08 4.03
N ASP A 365 14.11 21.88 3.39
CA ASP A 365 13.70 22.71 2.25
C ASP A 365 13.52 21.86 0.98
N ILE A 366 14.34 20.80 0.85
CA ILE A 366 14.33 19.88 -0.27
C ILE A 366 14.14 18.44 0.23
N LEU A 367 13.21 17.70 -0.36
CA LEU A 367 13.01 16.26 -0.13
C LEU A 367 13.29 15.48 -1.41
N ILE A 368 14.21 14.53 -1.34
CA ILE A 368 14.51 13.58 -2.41
C ILE A 368 13.80 12.26 -2.10
N VAL A 369 13.13 11.70 -3.11
CA VAL A 369 12.58 10.34 -3.06
C VAL A 369 12.85 9.59 -4.36
N GLY A 370 13.02 8.27 -4.27
CA GLY A 370 13.05 7.39 -5.44
C GLY A 370 11.73 6.64 -5.57
N VAL A 371 11.10 6.69 -6.75
CA VAL A 371 9.89 5.90 -7.01
C VAL A 371 10.29 4.54 -7.58
N PRO A 372 9.92 3.42 -6.94
CA PRO A 372 10.26 2.09 -7.42
C PRO A 372 9.31 1.65 -8.54
N TYR A 373 9.63 0.53 -9.18
CA TYR A 373 8.81 -0.10 -10.21
C TYR A 373 7.40 -0.54 -9.77
N ILE A 374 7.10 -0.56 -8.48
CA ILE A 374 5.85 -1.16 -7.96
C ILE A 374 5.13 -0.28 -6.94
N CYS A 375 3.81 -0.24 -7.07
CA CYS A 375 2.84 0.38 -6.17
C CYS A 375 1.56 -0.48 -6.13
N PRO A 376 0.59 -0.19 -5.24
CA PRO A 376 -0.65 -0.96 -5.11
C PRO A 376 -1.45 -1.12 -6.40
N TYR A 377 -1.26 -0.22 -7.36
CA TYR A 377 -2.13 -0.12 -8.54
C TYR A 377 -1.45 -0.56 -9.86
N ASN A 378 -0.26 -1.15 -9.79
CA ASN A 378 0.44 -1.73 -10.95
C ASN A 378 1.00 -3.14 -10.69
N ALA A 379 0.44 -3.90 -9.75
CA ALA A 379 0.82 -5.30 -9.59
C ALA A 379 0.75 -6.04 -10.95
N ASN A 380 1.90 -6.57 -11.40
CA ASN A 380 2.09 -7.21 -12.70
C ASN A 380 1.76 -6.29 -13.90
N SER A 381 2.10 -5.01 -13.81
CA SER A 381 1.79 -4.01 -14.83
C SER A 381 2.81 -2.87 -14.87
N ILE A 382 2.52 -1.84 -15.66
CA ILE A 382 3.44 -0.72 -15.92
C ILE A 382 3.26 0.38 -14.86
N MET A 383 4.36 0.94 -14.36
CA MET A 383 4.36 2.14 -13.53
C MET A 383 4.17 3.39 -14.40
N ASN A 384 2.92 3.68 -14.77
CA ASN A 384 2.58 4.81 -15.63
C ASN A 384 2.70 6.18 -14.90
N PRO A 385 2.74 7.32 -15.61
CA PRO A 385 2.93 8.65 -15.01
C PRO A 385 1.97 9.00 -13.87
N ILE A 386 0.70 8.63 -13.98
CA ILE A 386 -0.31 8.89 -12.92
C ILE A 386 0.03 8.09 -11.65
N LEU A 387 0.53 6.87 -11.81
CA LEU A 387 0.96 6.04 -10.67
C LEU A 387 2.29 6.51 -10.07
N VAL A 388 3.17 7.12 -10.86
CA VAL A 388 4.37 7.82 -10.33
C VAL A 388 3.94 9.02 -9.49
N GLN A 389 2.97 9.81 -9.96
CA GLN A 389 2.41 10.91 -9.18
C GLN A 389 1.72 10.41 -7.90
N CYS A 390 0.91 9.34 -7.98
CA CYS A 390 0.27 8.74 -6.82
C CYS A 390 1.30 8.23 -5.80
N THR A 391 2.34 7.53 -6.27
CA THR A 391 3.38 6.97 -5.39
C THR A 391 4.23 8.08 -4.78
N GLY A 392 4.71 9.03 -5.58
CA GLY A 392 5.54 10.14 -5.11
C GLY A 392 4.79 11.08 -4.17
N LEU A 393 3.72 11.72 -4.66
CA LEU A 393 3.01 12.77 -3.93
C LEU A 393 1.89 12.26 -3.02
N GLY A 394 1.40 11.05 -3.26
CA GLY A 394 0.35 10.44 -2.46
C GLY A 394 0.87 9.48 -1.39
N TYR A 395 1.86 8.64 -1.69
CA TYR A 395 2.46 7.74 -0.69
C TYR A 395 3.71 8.34 -0.05
N LEU A 396 4.80 8.53 -0.80
CA LEU A 396 6.11 8.89 -0.26
C LEU A 396 6.12 10.25 0.44
N PHE A 397 5.40 11.24 -0.10
CA PHE A 397 5.15 12.51 0.59
C PHE A 397 4.43 12.32 1.92
N ASN A 398 3.44 11.41 1.99
CA ASN A 398 2.63 11.12 3.18
C ASN A 398 3.23 10.06 4.12
N MET A 399 4.45 9.57 3.89
CA MET A 399 5.14 8.64 4.80
C MET A 399 5.67 9.36 6.06
N TYR A 400 4.77 10.01 6.80
CA TYR A 400 5.09 10.71 8.03
C TYR A 400 3.95 10.77 9.06
N ARG A 401 4.34 10.93 10.33
CA ARG A 401 3.51 11.42 11.45
C ARG A 401 4.04 12.79 11.89
N GLY A 402 3.18 13.55 12.58
CA GLY A 402 3.54 14.88 13.07
C GLY A 402 3.39 15.96 11.99
N LYS A 403 4.35 16.08 11.06
CA LYS A 403 4.35 17.04 9.94
C LYS A 403 5.16 16.52 8.74
N PRO A 404 4.90 16.99 7.50
CA PRO A 404 5.64 16.56 6.32
C PRO A 404 7.16 16.72 6.48
N LEU A 405 7.95 15.82 5.89
CA LEU A 405 9.41 15.94 5.92
C LEU A 405 9.97 17.19 5.25
N VAL A 406 9.20 17.77 4.33
CA VAL A 406 9.52 18.99 3.58
C VAL A 406 8.70 20.16 4.11
N LYS A 407 9.29 21.35 4.19
CA LYS A 407 8.59 22.57 4.63
C LYS A 407 7.48 22.95 3.64
N PRO A 408 6.41 23.65 4.09
CA PRO A 408 5.45 24.26 3.17
C PRO A 408 6.18 25.15 2.15
N GLY A 409 5.85 25.00 0.86
CA GLY A 409 6.53 25.70 -0.23
C GLY A 409 7.90 25.12 -0.61
N GLY A 410 8.36 24.05 0.05
CA GLY A 410 9.61 23.38 -0.29
C GLY A 410 9.54 22.58 -1.61
N THR A 411 10.68 22.05 -2.03
CA THR A 411 10.81 21.31 -3.28
C THR A 411 10.90 19.80 -3.03
N MET A 412 10.15 19.02 -3.79
CA MET A 412 10.31 17.57 -3.83
C MET A 412 10.95 17.13 -5.14
N ILE A 413 12.05 16.39 -5.05
CA ILE A 413 12.73 15.77 -6.18
C ILE A 413 12.32 14.30 -6.24
N ILE A 414 11.71 13.89 -7.36
CA ILE A 414 11.27 12.53 -7.62
C ILE A 414 12.20 11.91 -8.66
N CYS A 415 12.91 10.85 -8.29
CA CYS A 415 13.74 10.08 -9.22
C CYS A 415 12.90 8.98 -9.89
N HIS A 416 12.66 9.09 -11.20
CA HIS A 416 11.95 8.09 -12.00
C HIS A 416 12.13 8.35 -13.51
N PRO A 417 12.22 7.31 -14.39
CA PRO A 417 12.32 7.50 -15.84
C PRO A 417 11.16 8.29 -16.45
N LEU A 418 9.95 8.06 -15.91
CA LEU A 418 8.73 8.82 -16.23
C LEU A 418 8.43 8.89 -17.73
N ARG A 419 8.13 7.72 -18.32
CA ARG A 419 7.79 7.54 -19.74
C ARG A 419 6.29 7.65 -19.98
N ASP A 420 5.92 8.00 -21.21
CA ASP A 420 4.52 8.00 -21.66
C ASP A 420 4.06 6.56 -21.98
N GLU A 421 4.00 5.74 -20.92
CA GLU A 421 3.75 4.30 -21.03
C GLU A 421 2.61 3.85 -20.13
N PHE A 422 1.62 3.17 -20.73
CA PHE A 422 0.43 2.68 -20.05
C PHE A 422 0.13 1.25 -20.50
N HIS A 423 -0.41 0.42 -19.59
CA HIS A 423 -0.88 -0.90 -19.95
C HIS A 423 -2.31 -0.80 -20.52
N PRO A 424 -2.55 -1.04 -21.82
CA PRO A 424 -3.84 -0.74 -22.45
C PRO A 424 -4.99 -1.57 -21.88
N GLU A 425 -4.72 -2.79 -21.40
CA GLU A 425 -5.77 -3.65 -20.81
C GLU A 425 -6.03 -3.37 -19.33
N HIS A 426 -5.03 -2.91 -18.56
CA HIS A 426 -5.18 -2.67 -17.12
C HIS A 426 -5.59 -1.22 -16.86
N HIS A 427 -5.05 -0.28 -17.62
CA HIS A 427 -5.19 1.15 -17.38
C HIS A 427 -5.78 1.91 -18.59
N PRO A 428 -6.83 1.41 -19.29
CA PRO A 428 -7.37 2.09 -20.48
C PRO A 428 -7.88 3.51 -20.18
N SER A 429 -8.54 3.70 -19.03
CA SER A 429 -9.02 5.03 -18.61
C SER A 429 -7.90 5.99 -18.22
N TYR A 430 -6.72 5.48 -17.84
CA TYR A 430 -5.58 6.32 -17.48
C TYR A 430 -4.98 6.99 -18.71
N ILE A 431 -5.01 6.30 -19.86
CA ILE A 431 -4.54 6.82 -21.14
C ILE A 431 -5.36 8.06 -21.49
N GLU A 432 -6.68 7.95 -21.48
CA GLU A 432 -7.55 9.10 -21.77
C GLU A 432 -7.43 10.19 -20.70
N PHE A 433 -7.35 9.82 -19.41
CA PHE A 433 -7.14 10.79 -18.34
C PHE A 433 -5.87 11.63 -18.56
N PHE A 434 -4.75 10.98 -18.89
CA PHE A 434 -3.48 11.64 -19.09
C PHE A 434 -3.45 12.52 -20.35
N HIS A 435 -3.89 11.99 -21.50
CA HIS A 435 -3.79 12.72 -22.77
C HIS A 435 -4.92 13.73 -23.01
N ARG A 436 -6.10 13.54 -22.41
CA ARG A 436 -7.26 14.42 -22.56
C ARG A 436 -7.44 15.33 -21.35
N CYS A 437 -7.58 14.77 -20.15
CA CYS A 437 -7.98 15.54 -18.98
C CYS A 437 -6.83 16.40 -18.45
N LEU A 438 -5.64 15.81 -18.25
CA LEU A 438 -4.45 16.56 -17.81
C LEU A 438 -3.89 17.48 -18.90
N ALA A 439 -4.33 17.35 -20.14
CA ALA A 439 -4.04 18.34 -21.18
C ALA A 439 -4.79 19.66 -20.98
N GLU A 440 -5.94 19.61 -20.32
CA GLU A 440 -6.76 20.79 -20.08
C GLU A 440 -6.49 21.41 -18.70
N THR A 441 -6.34 20.58 -17.66
CA THR A 441 -6.15 21.09 -16.30
C THR A 441 -5.51 20.04 -15.38
N THR A 442 -4.66 20.50 -14.47
CA THR A 442 -4.11 19.70 -13.36
C THR A 442 -4.85 19.96 -12.05
N ASP A 443 -5.80 20.91 -12.03
CA ASP A 443 -6.59 21.24 -10.85
C ASP A 443 -7.61 20.14 -10.54
N THR A 444 -7.54 19.65 -9.30
CA THR A 444 -8.30 18.49 -8.83
C THR A 444 -9.80 18.76 -8.78
N ASP A 445 -10.21 19.96 -8.38
CA ASP A 445 -11.62 20.33 -8.27
C ASP A 445 -12.24 20.51 -9.66
N GLU A 446 -11.48 21.07 -10.62
CA GLU A 446 -11.91 21.12 -12.02
C GLU A 446 -12.03 19.74 -12.66
N LEU A 447 -11.04 18.86 -12.46
CA LEU A 447 -11.06 17.48 -12.95
C LEU A 447 -12.29 16.73 -12.42
N GLN A 448 -12.55 16.86 -11.11
CA GLN A 448 -13.70 16.26 -10.45
C GLN A 448 -15.02 16.74 -11.04
N ARG A 449 -15.17 18.06 -11.19
CA ARG A 449 -16.41 18.66 -11.71
C ARG A 449 -16.65 18.36 -13.19
N LYS A 450 -15.60 18.36 -14.01
CA LYS A 450 -15.72 18.23 -15.47
C LYS A 450 -15.84 16.77 -15.93
N TYR A 451 -15.03 15.86 -15.41
CA TYR A 451 -14.84 14.55 -16.05
C TYR A 451 -15.12 13.32 -15.17
N GLU A 452 -15.03 13.40 -13.83
CA GLU A 452 -15.11 12.20 -12.98
C GLU A 452 -16.40 11.40 -13.24
N ALA A 453 -17.54 12.09 -13.25
CA ALA A 453 -18.85 11.45 -13.44
C ALA A 453 -19.02 10.83 -14.84
N GLU A 454 -18.36 11.40 -15.86
CA GLU A 454 -18.33 10.84 -17.22
C GLU A 454 -17.58 9.51 -17.22
N PHE A 455 -16.36 9.48 -16.68
CA PHE A 455 -15.54 8.28 -16.61
C PHE A 455 -16.14 7.20 -15.72
N ALA A 456 -16.71 7.58 -14.59
CA ALA A 456 -17.36 6.65 -13.66
C ALA A 456 -18.60 5.96 -14.26
N ARG A 457 -19.23 6.56 -15.28
CA ARG A 457 -20.46 6.04 -15.90
C ARG A 457 -20.27 5.59 -17.35
N ASN A 458 -19.03 5.63 -17.86
CA ASN A 458 -18.74 5.28 -19.23
C ASN A 458 -18.97 3.77 -19.45
N PRO A 459 -19.90 3.37 -20.34
CA PRO A 459 -20.26 1.98 -20.53
C PRO A 459 -19.10 1.12 -21.05
N THR A 460 -18.16 1.71 -21.79
CA THR A 460 -16.96 1.02 -22.28
C THR A 460 -16.01 0.70 -21.14
N TYR A 461 -15.71 1.68 -20.26
CA TYR A 461 -14.85 1.44 -19.10
C TYR A 461 -15.48 0.48 -18.10
N ILE A 462 -16.79 0.59 -17.88
CA ILE A 462 -17.53 -0.38 -17.06
C ILE A 462 -17.41 -1.79 -17.68
N HIS A 463 -17.58 -1.94 -18.98
CA HIS A 463 -17.44 -3.25 -19.64
C HIS A 463 -16.02 -3.83 -19.46
N MET A 464 -14.98 -3.02 -19.70
CA MET A 464 -13.59 -3.42 -19.53
C MET A 464 -13.25 -3.80 -18.08
N TYR A 465 -13.80 -3.08 -17.09
CA TYR A 465 -13.65 -3.39 -15.67
C TYR A 465 -14.34 -4.71 -15.28
N ARG A 466 -15.60 -4.90 -15.70
CA ARG A 466 -16.41 -6.05 -15.30
C ARG A 466 -15.97 -7.36 -15.95
N TYR A 467 -15.62 -7.31 -17.23
CA TYR A 467 -15.37 -8.50 -18.05
C TYR A 467 -13.91 -8.66 -18.48
N GLY A 468 -13.07 -7.65 -18.22
CA GLY A 468 -11.62 -7.71 -18.44
C GLY A 468 -10.83 -7.58 -17.14
N ASN A 469 -9.59 -7.09 -17.26
CA ASN A 469 -8.67 -6.83 -16.15
C ASN A 469 -8.33 -5.35 -16.03
N ALA A 470 -9.25 -4.46 -16.44
CA ALA A 470 -9.07 -3.02 -16.29
C ALA A 470 -9.44 -2.56 -14.87
N TYR A 471 -8.74 -1.53 -14.38
CA TYR A 471 -9.22 -0.71 -13.27
C TYR A 471 -10.50 0.02 -13.67
N HIS A 472 -11.33 0.38 -12.69
CA HIS A 472 -12.56 1.12 -12.96
C HIS A 472 -12.29 2.45 -13.69
N GLY A 473 -13.23 2.91 -14.52
CA GLY A 473 -13.08 4.14 -15.30
C GLY A 473 -12.70 5.37 -14.47
N VAL A 474 -13.20 5.46 -13.24
CA VAL A 474 -12.92 6.58 -12.31
C VAL A 474 -11.56 6.50 -11.62
N HIS A 475 -10.91 5.34 -11.61
CA HIS A 475 -9.71 5.10 -10.83
C HIS A 475 -8.54 6.08 -11.08
N PRO A 476 -8.22 6.55 -12.31
CA PRO A 476 -7.16 7.55 -12.51
C PRO A 476 -7.42 8.87 -11.78
N PHE A 477 -8.68 9.27 -11.58
CA PHE A 477 -9.03 10.46 -10.79
C PHE A 477 -8.61 10.27 -9.34
N TYR A 478 -8.93 9.12 -8.75
CA TYR A 478 -8.56 8.83 -7.37
C TYR A 478 -7.05 8.80 -7.16
N MET A 479 -6.30 8.29 -8.14
CA MET A 479 -4.83 8.31 -8.11
C MET A 479 -4.28 9.73 -8.19
N TRP A 480 -4.89 10.58 -9.02
CA TRP A 480 -4.58 12.00 -9.06
C TRP A 480 -4.88 12.68 -7.74
N TYR A 481 -6.07 12.47 -7.18
CA TYR A 481 -6.52 13.10 -5.94
C TYR A 481 -5.67 12.64 -4.76
N TRP A 482 -5.15 11.42 -4.81
CA TRP A 482 -4.24 10.87 -3.79
C TRP A 482 -3.03 11.76 -3.53
N GLY A 483 -2.49 12.43 -4.56
CA GLY A 483 -1.36 13.34 -4.39
C GLY A 483 -1.74 14.79 -4.12
N GLU A 484 -3.02 15.09 -3.89
CA GLU A 484 -3.50 16.44 -3.60
C GLU A 484 -2.80 17.07 -2.38
N PRO A 485 -2.62 16.37 -1.23
CA PRO A 485 -1.86 16.93 -0.10
C PRO A 485 -0.44 17.35 -0.49
N GLY A 486 0.27 16.49 -1.24
CA GLY A 486 1.62 16.79 -1.73
C GLY A 486 1.65 17.99 -2.66
N ARG A 487 0.75 18.04 -3.66
CA ARG A 487 0.67 19.16 -4.62
C ARG A 487 0.31 20.49 -3.96
N LYS A 488 -0.55 20.50 -2.93
CA LYS A 488 -0.92 21.74 -2.22
C LYS A 488 0.14 22.21 -1.23
N HIS A 489 0.94 21.29 -0.69
CA HIS A 489 1.97 21.60 0.29
C HIS A 489 3.29 22.06 -0.35
N LEU A 490 3.66 21.45 -1.47
CA LEU A 490 4.92 21.71 -2.16
C LEU A 490 4.83 22.99 -3.00
N GLY A 491 5.93 23.76 -3.03
CA GLY A 491 6.07 24.86 -3.97
C GLY A 491 6.46 24.37 -5.37
N ARG A 492 7.14 23.22 -5.43
CA ARG A 492 7.72 22.70 -6.66
C ARG A 492 7.96 21.18 -6.60
N VAL A 493 7.80 20.53 -7.75
CA VAL A 493 8.17 19.13 -7.96
C VAL A 493 9.12 19.04 -9.16
N ILE A 494 10.25 18.36 -8.98
CA ILE A 494 11.25 18.14 -10.03
C ILE A 494 11.39 16.65 -10.32
N ALA A 495 11.21 16.24 -11.57
CA ALA A 495 11.43 14.86 -12.03
C ALA A 495 12.90 14.69 -12.45
N ALA A 496 13.70 14.04 -11.61
CA ALA A 496 15.12 13.81 -11.85
C ALA A 496 15.36 12.54 -12.66
N GLY A 497 16.13 12.67 -13.75
CA GLY A 497 16.35 11.59 -14.70
C GLY A 497 15.11 11.30 -15.54
N CYS A 498 14.25 12.28 -15.80
CA CYS A 498 13.09 12.05 -16.64
C CYS A 498 13.53 11.83 -18.09
N GLU A 499 13.14 10.71 -18.69
CA GLU A 499 13.45 10.37 -20.09
C GLU A 499 12.54 11.13 -21.09
N GLU A 500 11.34 11.51 -20.67
CA GLU A 500 10.37 12.23 -21.49
C GLU A 500 9.90 13.53 -20.80
N PRO A 501 10.64 14.64 -20.97
CA PRO A 501 10.36 15.91 -20.29
C PRO A 501 8.92 16.44 -20.43
N GLU A 502 8.26 16.17 -21.56
CA GLU A 502 6.86 16.59 -21.78
C GLU A 502 5.87 15.87 -20.87
N VAL A 503 6.18 14.65 -20.42
CA VAL A 503 5.36 13.91 -19.45
C VAL A 503 5.42 14.59 -18.08
N ALA A 504 6.61 15.01 -17.64
CA ALA A 504 6.76 15.79 -16.41
C ALA A 504 5.99 17.11 -16.50
N ARG A 505 6.13 17.86 -17.61
CA ARG A 505 5.43 19.13 -17.83
C ARG A 505 3.91 18.95 -17.83
N ARG A 506 3.38 17.88 -18.43
CA ARG A 506 1.94 17.55 -18.42
C ARG A 506 1.37 17.45 -17.01
N MET A 507 2.15 16.92 -16.07
CA MET A 507 1.75 16.79 -14.67
C MET A 507 2.02 18.05 -13.83
N GLY A 508 2.55 19.12 -14.44
CA GLY A 508 2.93 20.35 -13.76
C GLY A 508 4.27 20.26 -13.01
N TRP A 509 5.17 19.37 -13.43
CA TRP A 509 6.49 19.19 -12.82
C TRP A 509 7.60 19.74 -13.73
N ASP A 510 8.73 20.07 -13.12
CA ASP A 510 9.93 20.44 -13.86
C ASP A 510 10.78 19.21 -14.18
N PRO A 511 11.18 18.99 -15.44
CA PRO A 511 12.13 17.93 -15.77
C PRO A 511 13.57 18.34 -15.47
N ALA A 512 14.40 17.37 -15.10
CA ALA A 512 15.85 17.47 -15.02
C ALA A 512 16.50 16.18 -15.54
N ASP A 513 17.59 16.30 -16.28
CA ASP A 513 18.28 15.15 -16.91
C ASP A 513 18.97 14.27 -15.86
N THR A 514 19.35 14.86 -14.73
CA THR A 514 20.06 14.15 -13.65
C THR A 514 19.60 14.60 -12.26
N LEU A 515 19.91 13.78 -11.24
CA LEU A 515 19.69 14.16 -9.85
C LEU A 515 20.53 15.36 -9.43
N ASP A 516 21.77 15.47 -9.92
CA ASP A 516 22.65 16.61 -9.60
C ASP A 516 22.07 17.92 -10.14
N GLU A 517 21.52 17.90 -11.37
CA GLU A 517 20.80 19.04 -11.95
C GLU A 517 19.55 19.39 -11.13
N ALA A 518 18.72 18.40 -10.79
CA ALA A 518 17.52 18.64 -9.98
C ALA A 518 17.85 19.26 -8.62
N ILE A 519 18.93 18.80 -7.97
CA ILE A 519 19.43 19.38 -6.71
C ILE A 519 19.89 20.82 -6.93
N ALA A 520 20.62 21.10 -8.02
CA ALA A 520 21.06 22.45 -8.34
C ALA A 520 19.87 23.39 -8.60
N MET A 521 18.86 22.95 -9.34
CA MET A 521 17.61 23.68 -9.59
C MET A 521 16.87 24.02 -8.29
N ALA A 522 16.75 23.05 -7.39
CA ALA A 522 16.10 23.26 -6.09
C ALA A 522 16.91 24.16 -5.16
N THR A 523 18.25 24.00 -5.13
CA THR A 523 19.14 24.81 -4.29
C THR A 523 19.21 26.26 -4.78
N ALA A 524 19.09 26.51 -6.08
CA ALA A 524 19.05 27.87 -6.63
C ALA A 524 17.83 28.67 -6.12
N GLU A 525 16.72 27.99 -5.83
CA GLU A 525 15.48 28.57 -5.31
C GLU A 525 15.52 28.77 -3.78
N HIS A 526 15.94 27.75 -3.04
CA HIS A 526 15.96 27.77 -1.56
C HIS A 526 17.25 28.37 -0.97
N GLY A 527 18.24 28.67 -1.81
CA GLY A 527 19.55 29.20 -1.43
C GLY A 527 20.58 28.12 -1.12
N SER A 528 21.86 28.51 -1.10
CA SER A 528 23.00 27.59 -0.91
C SER A 528 23.08 26.92 0.46
N SER A 529 22.28 27.39 1.43
CA SER A 529 22.15 26.80 2.77
C SER A 529 20.91 25.90 2.92
N ALA A 530 20.19 25.63 1.82
CA ALA A 530 19.02 24.78 1.81
C ALA A 530 19.32 23.40 2.42
N SER A 531 18.47 23.00 3.35
CA SER A 531 18.54 21.67 3.97
C SER A 531 17.91 20.62 3.07
N ILE A 532 18.61 19.51 2.88
CA ILE A 532 18.19 18.41 2.00
C ILE A 532 17.94 17.16 2.84
N THR A 533 16.79 16.51 2.65
CA THR A 533 16.52 15.17 3.18
C THR A 533 16.31 14.19 2.03
N TYR A 534 16.93 13.01 2.10
CA TYR A 534 16.62 11.84 1.29
C TYR A 534 15.87 10.81 2.15
N LEU A 535 14.64 10.47 1.76
CA LEU A 535 13.88 9.37 2.36
C LEU A 535 14.27 8.06 1.66
N HIS A 536 15.07 7.23 2.34
CA HIS A 536 15.65 6.03 1.73
C HIS A 536 14.59 4.98 1.43
N LEU A 537 14.66 4.40 0.23
CA LEU A 537 13.82 3.30 -0.22
C LEU A 537 14.63 2.49 -1.24
N PRO A 538 14.65 1.15 -1.18
CA PRO A 538 13.94 0.25 -0.25
C PRO A 538 14.71 -0.11 1.05
N PRO A 539 14.06 -0.69 2.08
CA PRO A 539 12.63 -0.94 2.20
C PRO A 539 11.83 0.30 2.63
N LEU A 540 10.49 0.16 2.74
CA LEU A 540 9.62 1.25 3.18
C LEU A 540 10.06 1.80 4.55
N VAL A 541 9.99 3.13 4.70
CA VAL A 541 10.31 3.89 5.92
C VAL A 541 9.26 4.97 6.12
N MET A 542 9.00 5.32 7.36
CA MET A 542 8.10 6.40 7.75
C MET A 542 8.78 7.32 8.76
N ALA A 543 8.64 8.63 8.60
CA ALA A 543 9.21 9.61 9.52
C ALA A 543 8.22 10.02 10.62
N ASP A 544 8.65 10.03 11.87
CA ASP A 544 7.91 10.64 12.98
C ASP A 544 8.54 11.99 13.28
N VAL A 545 7.98 13.07 12.71
CA VAL A 545 8.64 14.37 12.64
C VAL A 545 8.22 15.24 13.82
N GLU A 546 9.19 15.56 14.69
CA GLU A 546 9.07 16.49 15.83
C GLU A 546 8.81 17.93 15.36
#